data_AF-A0AAV4VT85-F1
#
_entry.id   AF-A0AAV4VT85-F1
#
_cell.length_a   1.000
_cell.length_b   1.000
_cell.length_c   1.000
_cell.angle_alpha   90.00
_cell.angle_beta   90.00
_cell.angle_gamma   90.00
#
_symmetry.space_group_name_H-M   'P 1'
#
loop_
_entity.id
_entity.type
_entity.pdbx_description
1 polymer ?
#
loop_
_entity_poly.entity_id
_entity_poly.type
_entity_poly.pdbx_seq_one_letter_code
_entity_poly.pdbx_strand_id
1 'polypeptide(L)'
;MLITNLHVQNMKASDMWDLERIGIADEVQTFSKAVEDQLVQEQFLKGLSRYEDGRYCVSLPWVLKFPPNIASNRHIAEKKAICHYTEIKEIGLL
;
A
#
# COMPACT_ATOMS: atom_id res chain seq x y z
N MET A 1 -17.72 22.03 6.52
CA MET A 1 -16.80 21.80 7.66
C MET A 1 -17.64 21.18 8.78
N LEU A 2 -17.38 19.92 9.14
CA LEU A 2 -18.10 19.26 10.23
C LEU A 2 -17.29 19.47 11.51
N ILE A 3 -17.84 20.21 12.46
CA ILE A 3 -17.25 20.37 13.79
C ILE A 3 -17.77 19.22 14.63
N THR A 4 -16.90 18.26 14.94
CA THR A 4 -17.18 17.19 15.89
C THR A 4 -16.83 17.68 17.30
N ASN A 5 -17.84 17.96 18.12
CA ASN A 5 -17.64 18.25 19.54
C ASN A 5 -17.65 16.94 20.34
N LEU A 6 -16.64 16.74 21.18
CA LEU A 6 -16.59 15.65 22.14
C LEU A 6 -17.31 16.09 23.42
N HIS A 7 -18.51 15.56 23.66
CA HIS A 7 -19.28 15.84 24.88
C HIS A 7 -18.77 14.95 26.03
N VAL A 8 -18.00 15.54 26.94
CA VAL A 8 -17.40 14.83 28.08
C VAL A 8 -18.17 15.17 29.35
N GLN A 9 -19.08 14.29 29.78
CA GLN A 9 -19.65 14.38 31.13
C GLN A 9 -18.76 13.60 32.09
N ASN A 10 -18.11 14.30 33.02
CA ASN A 10 -17.38 13.76 34.17
C ASN A 10 -16.08 12.95 33.90
N MET A 11 -15.26 13.31 32.90
CA MET A 11 -13.87 12.80 32.82
C MET A 11 -12.88 13.85 33.31
N LYS A 12 -11.90 13.44 34.12
CA LYS A 12 -10.76 14.29 34.47
C LYS A 12 -9.76 14.31 33.32
N ALA A 13 -8.92 15.35 33.24
CA ALA A 13 -7.90 15.45 32.20
C ALA A 13 -6.95 14.23 32.17
N SER A 14 -6.67 13.62 33.33
CA SER A 14 -5.91 12.36 33.45
C SER A 14 -6.58 11.19 32.74
N ASP A 15 -7.91 11.15 32.76
CA ASP A 15 -8.71 10.07 32.22
C ASP A 15 -8.77 10.12 30.69
N MET A 16 -8.44 11.27 30.09
CA MET A 16 -8.33 11.43 28.63
C MET A 16 -7.02 10.87 28.08
N TRP A 17 -6.00 10.71 28.92
CA TRP A 17 -4.73 10.07 28.56
C TRP A 17 -4.74 8.56 28.80
N ASP A 18 -5.77 8.06 29.48
CA ASP A 18 -6.00 6.65 29.70
C ASP A 18 -6.73 6.06 28.47
N LEU A 19 -5.95 5.41 27.60
CA LEU A 19 -6.41 4.86 26.31
C LEU A 19 -7.55 3.86 26.48
N GLU A 20 -7.50 3.02 27.52
CA GLU A 20 -8.56 2.05 27.81
C GLU A 20 -9.86 2.77 28.18
N ARG A 21 -9.75 3.86 28.94
CA ARG A 21 -10.89 4.62 29.46
C ARG A 21 -11.55 5.52 28.43
N ILE A 22 -10.80 5.96 27.40
CA ILE A 22 -11.35 6.62 26.21
C ILE A 22 -11.86 5.61 25.15
N GLY A 23 -11.83 4.31 25.45
CA GLY A 23 -12.33 3.25 24.56
C GLY A 23 -11.40 2.93 23.40
N ILE A 24 -10.15 3.40 23.43
CA ILE A 24 -9.07 2.92 22.56
C ILE A 24 -8.43 1.72 23.24
N ALA A 25 -9.19 0.65 23.33
CA ALA A 25 -8.62 -0.65 23.64
C ALA A 25 -8.02 -1.20 22.34
N ASP A 26 -6.70 -1.39 22.29
CA ASP A 26 -6.12 -2.28 21.30
C ASP A 26 -6.60 -3.69 21.64
N GLU A 27 -7.75 -4.07 21.10
CA GLU A 27 -8.05 -5.48 20.89
C GLU A 27 -6.95 -5.98 19.97
N VAL A 28 -5.83 -6.41 20.56
CA VAL A 28 -4.76 -7.07 19.84
C VAL A 28 -5.40 -8.38 19.36
N GLN A 29 -6.04 -8.32 18.20
CA GLN A 29 -6.37 -9.49 17.42
C GLN A 29 -5.02 -10.04 16.99
N THR A 30 -4.42 -10.87 17.85
CA THR A 30 -3.21 -11.63 17.55
C THR A 30 -3.61 -12.67 16.52
N PHE A 31 -3.88 -12.24 15.29
CA PHE A 31 -3.89 -13.16 14.18
C PHE A 31 -2.49 -13.77 14.12
N SER A 32 -2.43 -15.09 13.96
CA SER A 32 -1.14 -15.70 13.63
C SER A 32 -0.64 -15.04 12.35
N LYS A 33 0.67 -14.77 12.23
CA LYS A 33 1.27 -14.17 11.02
C LYS A 33 0.79 -14.85 9.72
N ALA A 34 0.57 -16.16 9.75
CA ALA A 34 0.06 -16.93 8.63
C ALA A 34 -1.35 -16.48 8.16
N VAL A 35 -2.24 -16.10 9.07
CA VAL A 35 -3.58 -15.62 8.74
C VAL A 35 -3.54 -14.20 8.18
N GLU A 36 -2.65 -13.36 8.71
CA GLU A 36 -2.40 -12.02 8.16
C GLU A 36 -1.85 -12.11 6.74
N ASP A 37 -0.85 -12.98 6.51
CA ASP A 37 -0.26 -13.20 5.19
C ASP A 37 -1.29 -13.70 4.18
N GLN A 38 -2.18 -14.62 4.59
CA GLN A 38 -3.29 -15.09 3.74
C GLN A 38 -4.25 -13.96 3.39
N LEU A 39 -4.65 -13.14 4.37
CA LEU A 39 -5.55 -12.02 4.14
C LEU A 39 -4.93 -10.99 3.17
N VAL A 40 -3.66 -10.69 3.35
CA VAL A 40 -2.89 -9.79 2.47
C VAL A 40 -2.82 -10.37 1.06
N GLN A 41 -2.55 -11.67 0.93
CA GLN A 41 -2.51 -12.34 -0.38
C GLN A 41 -3.87 -12.29 -1.08
N GLU A 42 -4.96 -12.54 -0.38
CA GLU A 42 -6.31 -12.44 -0.94
C GLU A 42 -6.65 -11.02 -1.38
N GLN A 43 -6.33 -10.01 -0.56
CA GLN A 43 -6.56 -8.61 -0.90
C GLN A 43 -5.72 -8.19 -2.11
N PHE A 44 -4.47 -8.64 -2.18
CA PHE A 44 -3.60 -8.40 -3.33
C PHE A 44 -4.18 -8.97 -4.62
N LEU A 45 -4.65 -10.22 -4.59
CA LEU A 45 -5.26 -10.86 -5.76
C LEU A 45 -6.55 -10.17 -6.20
N LYS A 46 -7.37 -9.71 -5.25
CA LYS A 46 -8.58 -8.92 -5.54
C LYS A 46 -8.27 -7.57 -6.18
N GLY A 47 -7.16 -6.93 -5.80
CA GLY A 47 -6.71 -5.66 -6.37
C GLY A 47 -5.94 -5.77 -7.69
N LEU A 48 -5.58 -6.99 -8.11
CA LEU A 48 -4.81 -7.24 -9.31
C LEU A 48 -5.67 -7.01 -10.57
N SER A 49 -5.25 -6.06 -11.40
CA SER A 49 -5.86 -5.77 -12.70
C SER A 49 -4.77 -5.69 -13.77
N ARG A 50 -5.14 -5.99 -15.01
CA ARG A 50 -4.23 -5.87 -16.16
C ARG A 50 -4.68 -4.72 -17.04
N TYR A 51 -3.78 -3.78 -17.30
CA TYR A 51 -4.03 -2.66 -18.22
C TYR A 51 -3.88 -3.12 -19.68
N GLU A 52 -4.46 -2.35 -20.59
CA GLU A 52 -4.44 -2.64 -22.04
C GLU A 52 -3.03 -2.70 -22.63
N ASP A 53 -2.07 -2.00 -22.01
CA ASP A 53 -0.66 -2.04 -22.39
C ASP A 53 0.07 -3.32 -21.94
N GLY A 54 -0.64 -4.20 -21.24
CA GLY A 54 -0.17 -5.50 -20.77
C GLY A 54 0.42 -5.50 -19.36
N ARG A 55 0.47 -4.35 -18.66
CA ARG A 55 1.03 -4.25 -17.29
C ARG A 55 0.08 -4.77 -16.23
N TYR A 56 0.65 -5.38 -15.20
CA TYR A 56 -0.07 -5.70 -13.97
C TYR A 56 -0.07 -4.49 -13.04
N CYS A 57 -1.25 -4.12 -12.56
CA CYS A 57 -1.45 -3.03 -11.63
C CYS A 57 -2.27 -3.53 -10.45
N VAL A 58 -1.88 -3.12 -9.24
CA VAL A 58 -2.57 -3.48 -8.00
C VAL A 58 -3.19 -2.23 -7.43
N SER A 59 -4.51 -2.25 -7.20
CA SER A 59 -5.20 -1.20 -6.46
C SER A 59 -4.98 -1.41 -4.96
N LEU A 60 -4.34 -0.44 -4.32
CA LEU A 60 -4.16 -0.43 -2.88
C LEU A 60 -5.35 0.27 -2.21
N PRO A 61 -5.88 -0.27 -1.10
CA PRO A 61 -7.08 0.27 -0.46
C PRO A 61 -6.92 1.70 0.09
N TRP A 62 -5.68 2.14 0.35
CA TRP A 62 -5.36 3.50 0.81
C TRP A 62 -4.95 4.46 -0.33
N VAL A 63 -4.88 3.99 -1.58
CA VAL A 63 -4.61 4.87 -2.73
C VAL A 63 -5.93 5.47 -3.20
N LEU A 64 -5.95 6.80 -3.38
CA LEU A 64 -7.12 7.54 -3.84
C LEU A 64 -7.72 6.92 -5.12
N LYS A 65 -9.04 6.99 -5.28
CA LYS A 65 -9.79 6.48 -6.45
C LYS A 65 -9.25 6.98 -7.80
N PHE A 66 -8.49 8.07 -7.79
CA PHE A 66 -7.80 8.65 -8.93
C PHE A 66 -6.28 8.54 -8.69
N PRO A 67 -5.66 7.40 -9.05
CA PRO A 67 -4.22 7.30 -8.99
C PRO A 67 -3.59 8.35 -9.91
N PRO A 68 -2.43 8.94 -9.54
CA PRO A 68 -1.72 9.84 -10.41
C PRO A 68 -1.38 9.14 -11.74
N ASN A 69 -1.45 9.87 -12.85
CA ASN A 69 -1.08 9.36 -14.15
C ASN A 69 0.44 9.13 -14.18
N ILE A 70 0.87 7.88 -14.03
CA ILE A 70 2.28 7.49 -14.06
C ILE A 70 2.68 7.23 -15.52
N ALA A 71 3.64 8.01 -16.02
CA ALA A 71 4.20 7.79 -17.35
C ALA A 71 4.82 6.39 -17.46
N SER A 72 4.50 5.69 -18.54
CA SER A 72 4.84 4.28 -18.68
C SER A 72 6.36 4.02 -18.78
N ASN A 73 7.13 4.97 -19.32
CA ASN A 73 8.60 4.91 -19.49
C ASN A 73 9.13 3.63 -20.14
N ARG A 74 8.27 2.83 -20.79
CA ARG A 74 8.61 1.53 -21.38
C ARG A 74 9.78 1.62 -22.35
N HIS A 75 9.70 2.56 -23.29
CA HIS A 75 10.70 2.75 -24.32
C HIS A 75 12.09 3.08 -23.73
N ILE A 76 12.13 3.85 -22.64
CA ILE A 76 13.39 4.19 -21.95
C ILE A 76 14.00 2.94 -21.31
N ALA A 77 13.18 2.12 -20.65
CA ALA A 77 13.62 0.87 -20.04
C ALA A 77 14.12 -0.13 -21.09
N GLU A 78 13.38 -0.30 -22.19
CA GLU A 78 13.78 -1.16 -23.32
C GLU A 78 15.11 -0.71 -23.92
N LYS A 79 15.29 0.60 -24.18
CA LYS A 79 16.54 1.13 -24.71
C LYS A 79 17.72 0.89 -23.76
N LYS A 80 17.53 1.12 -22.45
CA LYS A 80 18.56 0.83 -21.44
C LYS A 80 18.93 -0.64 -21.41
N ALA A 81 17.94 -1.54 -21.46
CA ALA A 81 18.17 -2.98 -21.46
C ALA A 81 18.97 -3.41 -22.71
N ILE A 82 18.63 -2.90 -23.88
CA ILE A 82 19.36 -3.18 -25.13
C ILE A 82 20.79 -2.65 -25.06
N CYS A 83 20.99 -1.39 -24.66
CA CYS A 83 22.32 -0.80 -24.51
C CYS A 83 23.20 -1.62 -23.54
N HIS A 84 22.63 -2.03 -22.41
CA HIS A 84 23.36 -2.81 -21.42
C HIS A 84 23.67 -4.23 -21.92
N TYR A 85 22.77 -4.85 -22.70
CA TYR A 85 23.02 -6.14 -23.34
C TYR A 85 24.13 -6.05 -24.39
N THR A 86 24.14 -4.99 -25.21
CA THR A 86 25.21 -4.78 -26.20
C THR A 86 26.57 -4.57 -25.53
N GLU A 87 26.61 -3.81 -24.43
CA GLU A 87 27.82 -3.57 -23.67
C GLU A 87 28.38 -4.86 -23.04
N ILE A 88 27.52 -5.69 -22.42
CA ILE A 88 27.94 -6.99 -21.87
C ILE A 88 28.49 -7.91 -22.96
N LYS A 89 27.86 -7.91 -24.15
CA LYS A 89 28.30 -8.71 -25.30
C LYS A 89 29.64 -8.22 -25.85
N GLU A 90 29.89 -6.91 -25.88
CA GLU A 90 31.17 -6.33 -26.29
C GLU A 90 32.30 -6.66 -25.29
N ILE A 91 31.98 -6.80 -24.01
CA ILE A 91 32.92 -7.22 -22.96
C ILE A 91 33.18 -8.75 -22.98
N GLY A 92 32.43 -9.51 -23.80
CA GLY A 92 32.63 -10.95 -23.99
C GLY A 92 32.14 -11.82 -22.83
N LEU A 93 31.24 -11.29 -21.99
CA LEU A 93 30.65 -12.00 -20.85
C LEU A 93 29.38 -12.77 -21.23
N LEU A 94 28.94 -12.68 -22.49
CA LEU A 94 27.82 -13.40 -23.13
C LEU A 94 28.20 -13.72 -24.57
#